data_AF-A0A6B2VFU4-F1
#
_entry.id   AF-A0A6B2VFU4-F1
#
_cell.length_a   1.000
_cell.length_b   1.000
_cell.length_c   1.000
_cell.angle_alpha   90.00
_cell.angle_beta   90.00
_cell.angle_gamma   90.00
#
_symmetry.space_group_name_H-M   'P 1'
#
loop_
_entity.id
_entity.type
_entity.pdbx_description
1 polymer ?
#
loop_
_entity_poly.entity_id
_entity_poly.type
_entity_poly.pdbx_seq_one_letter_code
_entity_poly.pdbx_strand_id
1 'polypeptide(L)' 'QEALCCLEAALALELDDRAALERTHARLRPAAGEVAGAGSGLVALGPVDRWLAEITAALRAPTP' A
#
# COMPACT_ATOMS: atom_id res chain seq x y z
N GLN A 1 10.18 -5.40 3.53
CA GLN A 1 10.17 -3.98 3.12
C GLN A 1 8.74 -3.48 2.83
N GLU A 2 7.80 -4.41 2.69
CA GLU A 2 6.36 -4.27 2.49
C GLU A 2 5.69 -3.48 3.62
N ALA A 3 6.05 -3.73 4.89
CA ALA A 3 5.42 -3.06 6.02
C ALA A 3 5.58 -1.53 5.99
N LEU A 4 6.78 -1.03 5.66
CA LEU A 4 7.00 0.41 5.50
C LEU A 4 6.25 0.97 4.29
N CYS A 5 6.20 0.23 3.18
CA CYS A 5 5.40 0.62 2.01
C CYS A 5 3.91 0.72 2.35
N CYS A 6 3.36 -0.20 3.16
CA CYS A 6 1.97 -0.17 3.60
C CYS A 6 1.69 1.04 4.50
N LEU A 7 2.61 1.42 5.39
CA LEU A 7 2.48 2.64 6.20
C LEU A 7 2.53 3.91 5.35
N GLU A 8 3.43 3.96 4.36
CA GLU A 8 3.50 5.06 3.40
C GLU A 8 2.21 5.15 2.56
N ALA A 9 1.67 4.01 2.12
CA ALA A 9 0.41 3.95 1.40
C ALA A 9 -0.77 4.43 2.25
N ALA A 10 -0.81 4.10 3.55
CA ALA A 10 -1.84 4.59 4.46
C ALA A 10 -1.85 6.13 4.52
N LEU A 11 -0.68 6.76 4.68
CA LEU A 11 -0.57 8.22 4.67
C LEU A 11 -0.96 8.82 3.32
N ALA A 12 -0.53 8.18 2.22
CA ALA A 12 -0.85 8.65 0.88
C ALA A 12 -2.36 8.57 0.57
N LEU A 13 -3.06 7.55 1.09
CA LEU A 13 -4.51 7.42 0.98
C LEU A 13 -5.23 8.53 1.76
N GLU A 14 -4.80 8.81 3.00
CA GLU A 14 -5.39 9.85 3.84
C GLU A 14 -5.19 11.27 3.27
N LEU A 15 -4.07 11.49 2.56
CA LEU A 15 -3.72 12.79 1.99
C LEU A 15 -4.10 12.95 0.50
N ASP A 16 -4.70 11.93 -0.12
CA ASP A 16 -4.90 11.83 -1.58
C ASP A 16 -3.62 12.11 -2.39
N ASP A 17 -2.44 11.72 -1.86
CA ASP A 17 -1.15 11.92 -2.53
C ASP A 17 -0.97 10.88 -3.64
N ARG A 18 -1.44 11.23 -4.82
CA ARG A 18 -1.42 10.36 -6.00
C ARG A 18 -0.03 9.87 -6.38
N ALA A 19 0.99 10.73 -6.28
CA ALA A 19 2.35 10.35 -6.64
C ALA A 19 2.94 9.35 -5.64
N ALA A 20 2.64 9.50 -4.35
CA ALA A 20 2.99 8.51 -3.34
C ALA A 20 2.21 7.20 -3.53
N LEU A 21 0.93 7.26 -3.89
CA LEU A 21 0.12 6.07 -4.20
C LEU A 21 0.69 5.26 -5.39
N GLU A 22 1.06 5.91 -6.49
CA GLU A 22 1.66 5.22 -7.64
C GLU A 22 2.99 4.53 -7.29
N ARG A 23 3.85 5.23 -6.53
CA ARG A 23 5.15 4.68 -6.10
C ARG A 23 5.00 3.51 -5.15
N THR A 24 4.12 3.62 -4.15
CA THR A 24 3.87 2.55 -3.19
C THR A 24 3.21 1.35 -3.86
N HIS A 25 2.27 1.56 -4.79
CA HIS A 25 1.68 0.50 -5.61
C HIS A 25 2.74 -0.30 -6.37
N ALA A 26 3.65 0.38 -7.08
CA ALA A 26 4.72 -0.28 -7.84
C ALA A 26 5.66 -1.10 -6.95
N ARG A 27 5.92 -0.63 -5.72
CA ARG A 27 6.76 -1.29 -4.72
C ARG A 27 6.08 -2.46 -4.03
N LEU A 28 4.76 -2.41 -3.84
CA LEU A 28 3.98 -3.48 -3.20
C LEU A 28 3.63 -4.61 -4.17
N ARG A 29 3.52 -4.34 -5.47
CA ARG A 29 3.13 -5.33 -6.49
C ARG A 29 3.94 -6.63 -6.47
N PRO A 30 5.27 -6.65 -6.26
CA PRO A 30 6.04 -7.90 -6.19
C PRO A 30 5.67 -8.79 -5.00
N ALA A 31 5.12 -8.21 -3.93
CA ALA A 31 4.72 -8.90 -2.70
C ALA A 31 3.22 -9.24 -2.67
N ALA A 32 2.55 -9.23 -3.83
CA ALA A 32 1.16 -9.67 -3.94
C ALA A 32 1.01 -11.12 -3.45
N GLY A 33 -0.05 -11.40 -2.71
CA GLY A 33 -0.27 -12.67 -2.01
C GLY A 33 0.50 -12.83 -0.69
N GLU A 34 1.36 -11.89 -0.31
CA GLU A 34 2.06 -11.92 0.98
C GLU A 34 1.30 -11.16 2.08
N VAL A 35 1.70 -11.41 3.33
CA VAL A 35 1.26 -10.65 4.50
C VAL A 35 2.32 -9.63 4.86
N ALA A 36 1.98 -8.34 4.77
CA ALA A 36 2.90 -7.24 4.99
C ALA A 36 3.47 -7.30 6.42
N GLY A 37 4.79 -7.42 6.52
CA GLY A 37 5.50 -7.47 7.80
C GLY A 37 5.52 -8.82 8.49
N ALA A 38 4.99 -9.90 7.88
CA ALA A 38 5.02 -11.25 8.46
C ALA A 38 6.45 -11.75 8.79
N GLY A 39 7.45 -11.36 8.00
CA GLY A 39 8.87 -11.67 8.27
C GLY A 39 9.57 -10.73 9.25
N SER A 40 8.90 -9.67 9.74
CA SER A 40 9.54 -8.63 10.57
C SER A 40 9.61 -8.98 12.06
N GLY A 41 8.72 -9.84 12.55
CA GLY A 41 8.57 -10.13 13.99
C GLY A 41 8.04 -8.96 14.83
N LEU A 42 7.75 -7.80 14.22
CA LEU A 42 7.32 -6.58 14.93
C LEU A 42 5.84 -6.29 14.70
N VAL A 43 5.40 -6.26 13.44
CA VAL A 43 4.02 -5.90 13.07
C VAL A 43 3.60 -6.63 11.80
N ALA A 44 2.33 -7.06 11.76
CA ALA A 44 1.67 -7.53 10.56
C ALA A 44 0.56 -6.54 10.19
N LEU A 45 0.63 -5.97 8.99
CA LEU A 45 -0.34 -5.00 8.46
C LEU A 45 -1.42 -5.66 7.57
N GLY A 46 -1.53 -6.99 7.68
CA GLY A 46 -2.46 -7.79 6.89
C GLY A 46 -1.97 -8.07 5.46
N PRO A 47 -2.84 -8.63 4.61
CA PRO A 47 -2.50 -8.99 3.23
C PRO A 47 -2.12 -7.78 2.39
N VAL A 48 -1.03 -7.87 1.63
CA VAL A 48 -0.60 -6.85 0.67
C VAL A 48 -1.67 -6.58 -0.39
N ASP A 49 -2.44 -7.60 -0.76
CA ASP A 49 -3.51 -7.50 -1.75
C ASP A 49 -4.60 -6.49 -1.37
N ARG A 50 -4.88 -6.34 -0.07
CA ARG A 50 -5.83 -5.32 0.41
C ARG A 50 -5.31 -3.92 0.13
N TRP A 51 -4.05 -3.67 0.43
CA TRP A 51 -3.40 -2.39 0.17
C TRP A 51 -3.37 -2.07 -1.32
N LEU A 52 -3.03 -3.05 -2.17
CA LEU A 52 -3.05 -2.88 -3.62
C LEU A 52 -4.43 -2.52 -4.15
N ALA A 53 -5.50 -3.14 -3.60
CA ALA A 53 -6.87 -2.84 -3.99
C ALA A 53 -7.30 -1.42 -3.58
N GLU A 54 -7.00 -1.00 -2.35
CA GLU A 54 -7.32 0.34 -1.85
C GLU A 54 -6.58 1.43 -2.64
N ILE A 55 -5.27 1.24 -2.88
CA ILE A 55 -4.48 2.16 -3.70
C ILE A 55 -5.03 2.24 -5.14
N THR A 56 -5.35 1.10 -5.75
CA THR A 56 -5.94 1.07 -7.11
C THR A 56 -7.27 1.81 -7.16
N ALA A 57 -8.11 1.68 -6.13
CA ALA A 57 -9.38 2.40 -6.05
C ALA A 57 -9.16 3.91 -5.95
N ALA A 58 -8.24 4.38 -5.12
CA ALA A 58 -7.90 5.80 -4.98
C ALA A 58 -7.32 6.38 -6.27
N LEU A 59 -6.42 5.67 -6.96
CA LEU A 59 -5.86 6.10 -8.24
C LEU A 59 -6.91 6.20 -9.37
N ARG A 60 -8.01 5.45 -9.27
CA ARG A 60 -9.12 5.49 -10.24
C ARG A 60 -10.19 6.51 -9.86
N ALA A 61 -10.20 6.99 -8.63
CA ALA A 61 -11.15 8.01 -8.21
C ALA A 61 -10.84 9.32 -8.95
N PRO A 62 -11.86 10.02 -9.46
CA PRO A 62 -11.65 11.36 -9.99
C PRO A 62 -11.15 12.26 -8.86
N THR A 63 -10.06 13.01 -9.12
CA THR A 63 -9.63 14.10 -8.23
C THR A 63 -10.79 15.07 -8.06
N PRO A 64 -11.14 15.49 -6.84
CA PRO A 64 -12.15 16.52 -6.62
C PRO A 64 -11.75 17.86 -7.25
#